data_AF-A0A327J6B0-F1
#
_entry.id   AF-A0A327J6B0-F1
#
_cell.length_a   1.000
_cell.length_b   1.000
_cell.length_c   1.000
_cell.angle_alpha   90.00
_cell.angle_beta   90.00
_cell.angle_gamma   90.00
#
_symmetry.space_group_name_H-M   'P 1'
#
loop_
_entity.id
_entity.type
_entity.pdbx_description
1 polymer ?
#
loop_
_entity_poly.entity_id
_entity_poly.type
_entity_poly.pdbx_seq_one_letter_code
_entity_poly.pdbx_strand_id
1 'polypeptide(L)'
;MDFKMKKGFSLVEMMIVMLLIAVVLAASAPMITRKVSRERSDRVFDALSSDPTNAVEYIKGRGQRIFMNGRKDGYVGIVESGVTIPANSVLLGKNTVSNSSDGVAANLIGIGFDTKNELGSVAIGYRAAAKGDSVAIGRAAINEGNNTTSIGASALSQSFQSVAIGYNAKAQAKNSIAIGANSWTGLWNSSSAAVNSVAIGYGAYVATSAENSVAIGYNARADKRDNIVLGTESSTVYIPGNLIVDKISVLGGKQGGYAILRENGKLAGKAQYQRLLFPVWSHAGFETDKLSGDNEESWNRHDRSIYFGLVDDGNVELGGHSISTQPGWYRGKKYYDAYKTGLSDRRLKNVGADFTAGLNELEQLNFYHYTFKDDKDQKSQVGVMAQDLQKVFPQAVTKNSEGWLQIRWDDMFYAAINAIKELNAKVCAIAKDVTALKATADEHTQALEAQAKTIEQQQAEIKALAERVEKLEHKNK
;
A
#
# COMPACT_ATOMS: atom_id res chain seq x y z
N MET A 1 -13.77 -105.55 60.16
CA MET A 1 -14.48 -104.85 59.06
C MET A 1 -15.86 -104.48 59.58
N ASP A 2 -16.39 -103.29 59.25
CA ASP A 2 -17.83 -103.11 59.05
C ASP A 2 -18.12 -101.74 58.43
N PHE A 3 -18.39 -101.72 57.12
CA PHE A 3 -18.84 -100.52 56.41
C PHE A 3 -20.37 -100.42 56.52
N LYS A 4 -20.88 -99.54 57.38
CA LYS A 4 -22.30 -99.20 57.39
C LYS A 4 -22.70 -98.52 56.08
N MET A 5 -23.49 -99.20 55.26
CA MET A 5 -24.12 -98.60 54.09
C MET A 5 -25.07 -97.47 54.51
N LYS A 6 -24.86 -96.27 53.97
CA LYS A 6 -25.82 -95.15 54.10
C LYS A 6 -27.01 -95.43 53.19
N LYS A 7 -28.23 -95.33 53.73
CA LYS A 7 -29.45 -95.38 52.91
C LYS A 7 -29.44 -94.23 51.90
N GLY A 8 -29.59 -94.56 50.62
CA GLY A 8 -29.85 -93.56 49.59
C GLY A 8 -31.26 -92.99 49.73
N PHE A 9 -31.43 -91.71 49.41
CA PHE A 9 -32.73 -91.06 49.38
C PHE A 9 -33.65 -91.74 48.36
N SER A 10 -34.93 -91.85 48.70
CA SER A 10 -35.95 -92.37 47.80
C SER A 10 -36.20 -91.41 46.63
N LEU A 11 -36.71 -91.98 45.53
CA LEU A 11 -37.07 -91.20 44.33
C LEU A 11 -38.14 -90.13 44.66
N VAL A 12 -39.02 -90.44 45.63
CA VAL A 12 -40.04 -89.51 46.16
C VAL A 12 -39.40 -88.32 46.89
N GLU A 13 -38.38 -88.55 47.73
CA GLU A 13 -37.67 -87.47 48.41
C GLU A 13 -36.93 -86.56 47.42
N MET A 14 -36.28 -87.13 46.39
CA MET A 14 -35.68 -86.37 45.29
C MET A 14 -36.71 -85.51 44.54
N MET A 15 -37.90 -86.05 44.27
CA MET A 15 -38.98 -85.31 43.62
C MET A 15 -39.51 -84.16 44.50
N ILE A 16 -39.66 -84.37 45.80
CA ILE A 16 -40.09 -83.32 46.75
C ILE A 16 -39.04 -82.20 46.83
N VAL A 17 -37.75 -82.54 46.88
CA VAL A 17 -36.65 -81.55 46.89
C VAL A 17 -36.63 -80.74 45.60
N MET A 18 -36.79 -81.39 44.43
CA MET A 18 -36.87 -80.68 43.14
C MET A 18 -38.10 -79.77 43.05
N LEU A 19 -39.26 -80.21 43.56
CA LEU A 19 -40.48 -79.40 43.62
C LEU A 19 -40.28 -78.16 44.49
N LEU A 20 -39.68 -78.32 45.68
CA LEU A 20 -39.39 -77.20 46.59
C LEU A 20 -38.41 -76.19 45.97
N ILE A 21 -37.34 -76.67 45.31
CA ILE A 21 -36.38 -75.79 44.62
C ILE A 21 -37.06 -75.03 43.46
N ALA A 22 -37.91 -75.70 42.69
CA ALA A 22 -38.67 -75.06 41.60
C ALA A 22 -39.62 -73.96 42.12
N VAL A 23 -40.32 -74.20 43.24
CA VAL A 23 -41.20 -73.20 43.86
C VAL A 23 -40.41 -72.01 44.41
N VAL A 24 -39.25 -72.24 45.05
CA VAL A 24 -38.39 -71.15 45.54
C VAL A 24 -37.79 -70.32 44.39
N LEU A 25 -37.40 -70.95 43.28
CA LEU A 25 -36.95 -70.25 42.07
C LEU A 25 -38.09 -69.44 41.41
N ALA A 26 -39.30 -70.00 41.33
CA ALA A 26 -40.46 -69.27 40.82
C ALA A 26 -40.85 -68.07 41.70
N ALA A 27 -40.79 -68.22 43.03
CA ALA A 27 -41.09 -67.15 43.98
C ALA A 27 -40.01 -66.03 43.99
N SER A 28 -38.77 -66.35 43.63
CA SER A 28 -37.66 -65.37 43.55
C SER A 28 -37.50 -64.72 42.17
N ALA A 29 -38.15 -65.24 41.12
CA ALA A 29 -38.14 -64.67 39.78
C ALA A 29 -38.56 -63.17 39.70
N PRO A 30 -39.56 -62.67 40.46
CA PRO A 30 -39.90 -61.24 40.48
C PRO A 30 -38.81 -60.36 41.12
N MET A 31 -37.99 -60.92 42.02
CA MET A 31 -36.85 -60.23 42.63
C MET A 31 -35.69 -60.09 41.64
N ILE A 32 -35.40 -61.16 40.89
CA ILE A 32 -34.27 -61.23 39.94
C ILE A 32 -34.58 -60.47 38.64
N THR A 33 -35.84 -60.38 38.22
CA THR A 33 -36.24 -59.68 36.99
C THR A 33 -36.57 -58.20 37.16
N ARG A 34 -36.54 -57.65 38.39
CA ARG A 34 -36.76 -56.21 38.63
C ARG A 34 -35.52 -55.39 38.26
N LYS A 35 -35.27 -55.30 36.95
CA LYS A 35 -34.15 -54.58 36.34
C LYS A 35 -34.21 -53.09 36.69
N VAL A 36 -33.27 -52.69 37.54
CA VAL A 36 -32.96 -51.32 37.99
C VAL A 36 -33.16 -50.28 36.87
N SER A 37 -34.25 -49.49 36.93
CA SER A 37 -34.49 -48.44 35.92
C SER A 37 -35.33 -47.22 36.34
N ARG A 38 -35.74 -47.05 37.61
CA ARG A 38 -36.46 -45.82 38.05
C ARG A 38 -35.83 -45.02 39.20
N GLU A 39 -35.33 -45.66 40.26
CA GLU A 39 -34.74 -44.93 41.41
C GLU A 39 -33.47 -44.10 41.09
N ARG A 40 -32.89 -44.28 39.89
CA ARG A 40 -31.75 -43.49 39.40
C ARG A 40 -32.13 -42.39 38.41
N SER A 41 -33.43 -42.18 38.16
CA SER A 41 -33.94 -41.12 37.26
C SER A 41 -34.46 -39.93 38.06
N ASP A 42 -35.19 -40.16 39.15
CA ASP A 42 -35.88 -39.05 39.85
C ASP A 42 -34.88 -38.18 40.64
N ARG A 43 -33.81 -38.79 41.17
CA ARG A 43 -32.64 -38.06 41.72
C ARG A 43 -31.83 -37.28 40.69
N VAL A 44 -32.07 -37.47 39.39
CA VAL A 44 -31.41 -36.67 38.33
C VAL A 44 -32.11 -35.32 38.16
N PHE A 45 -33.38 -35.19 38.55
CA PHE A 45 -34.13 -33.93 38.46
C PHE A 45 -34.28 -33.19 39.79
N ASP A 46 -34.30 -33.88 40.95
CA ASP A 46 -34.22 -33.19 42.26
C ASP A 46 -32.98 -32.31 42.41
N ALA A 47 -31.86 -32.71 41.80
CA ALA A 47 -30.61 -31.95 41.78
C ALA A 47 -30.62 -30.75 40.80
N LEU A 48 -31.66 -30.60 39.97
CA LEU A 48 -31.85 -29.45 39.07
C LEU A 48 -32.73 -28.36 39.68
N SER A 49 -33.47 -28.64 40.76
CA SER A 49 -34.37 -27.67 41.42
C SER A 49 -33.84 -27.08 42.73
N SER A 50 -32.75 -27.62 43.30
CA SER A 50 -32.31 -27.23 44.65
C SER A 50 -31.40 -26.00 44.73
N ASP A 51 -30.84 -25.52 43.61
CA ASP A 51 -29.96 -24.36 43.60
C ASP A 51 -29.87 -23.66 42.22
N PRO A 52 -30.48 -22.47 42.03
CA PRO A 52 -30.38 -21.72 40.78
C PRO A 52 -28.97 -21.17 40.47
N THR A 53 -27.99 -21.33 41.36
CA THR A 53 -26.58 -20.95 41.10
C THR A 53 -25.75 -22.07 40.45
N ASN A 54 -26.31 -23.27 40.23
CA ASN A 54 -25.58 -24.47 39.81
C ASN A 54 -26.09 -25.14 38.51
N ALA A 55 -26.70 -24.37 37.59
CA ALA A 55 -27.19 -24.88 36.31
C ALA A 55 -26.06 -25.24 35.31
N VAL A 56 -25.47 -26.44 35.47
CA VAL A 56 -24.51 -27.03 34.52
C VAL A 56 -25.22 -28.04 33.60
N GLU A 57 -25.22 -27.76 32.30
CA GLU A 57 -25.80 -28.65 31.29
C GLU A 57 -24.98 -29.94 31.14
N TYR A 58 -25.64 -31.09 31.29
CA TYR A 58 -25.01 -32.41 31.26
C TYR A 58 -25.15 -33.09 29.89
N ILE A 59 -24.30 -32.73 28.92
CA ILE A 59 -24.26 -33.40 27.61
C ILE A 59 -23.60 -34.79 27.74
N LYS A 60 -24.43 -35.79 28.01
CA LYS A 60 -24.03 -37.18 28.24
C LYS A 60 -23.59 -37.87 26.95
N GLY A 61 -22.28 -37.87 26.65
CA GLY A 61 -21.75 -38.72 25.57
C GLY A 61 -20.28 -38.58 25.13
N ARG A 62 -19.55 -37.49 25.45
CA ARG A 62 -18.21 -37.23 24.85
C ARG A 62 -17.09 -36.81 25.82
N GLY A 63 -17.21 -37.11 27.11
CA GLY A 63 -16.11 -36.90 28.09
C GLY A 63 -15.70 -35.45 28.35
N GLN A 64 -16.41 -34.47 27.76
CA GLN A 64 -16.23 -33.05 27.99
C GLN A 64 -17.34 -32.57 28.93
N ARG A 65 -16.94 -31.91 30.02
CA ARG A 65 -17.84 -31.20 30.93
C ARG A 65 -17.66 -29.69 30.67
N ILE A 66 -18.64 -28.87 31.01
CA ILE A 66 -18.46 -27.42 31.16
C ILE A 66 -18.78 -27.14 32.63
N PHE A 67 -17.78 -26.77 33.43
CA PHE A 67 -18.08 -26.28 34.78
C PHE A 67 -18.37 -24.77 34.69
N MET A 68 -19.44 -24.34 35.36
CA MET A 68 -19.67 -22.94 35.72
C MET A 68 -19.78 -22.95 37.24
N ASN A 69 -18.70 -22.59 37.93
CA ASN A 69 -18.68 -22.63 39.40
C ASN A 69 -18.99 -21.22 39.92
N GLY A 70 -20.12 -21.08 40.63
CA GLY A 70 -20.62 -19.80 41.15
C GLY A 70 -19.77 -19.21 42.27
N ARG A 71 -18.55 -18.77 41.97
CA ARG A 71 -17.67 -18.04 42.90
C ARG A 71 -17.42 -16.61 42.45
N LYS A 72 -17.33 -15.73 43.45
CA LYS A 72 -17.46 -14.27 43.37
C LYS A 72 -16.55 -13.58 42.35
N ASP A 73 -15.42 -14.19 41.99
CA ASP A 73 -14.41 -13.54 41.17
C ASP A 73 -14.20 -14.20 39.77
N GLY A 74 -14.81 -15.35 39.42
CA GLY A 74 -14.99 -15.87 38.02
C GLY A 74 -14.40 -17.26 37.64
N TYR A 75 -14.90 -17.89 36.55
CA TYR A 75 -14.37 -19.13 35.89
C TYR A 75 -15.27 -19.61 34.71
N VAL A 76 -14.67 -20.06 33.60
CA VAL A 76 -15.11 -21.19 32.71
C VAL A 76 -13.83 -21.79 32.08
N GLY A 77 -13.64 -23.04 31.64
CA GLY A 77 -14.36 -24.31 31.84
C GLY A 77 -14.23 -25.24 30.61
N ILE A 78 -13.34 -26.25 30.52
CA ILE A 78 -12.37 -26.85 31.48
C ILE A 78 -11.26 -27.60 30.68
N VAL A 79 -10.12 -27.96 31.32
CA VAL A 79 -9.51 -29.33 31.27
C VAL A 79 -8.38 -29.51 32.32
N GLU A 80 -8.23 -30.75 32.80
CA GLU A 80 -7.22 -31.25 33.77
C GLU A 80 -5.91 -31.70 33.06
N SER A 81 -4.75 -31.79 33.71
CA SER A 81 -4.55 -32.41 35.04
C SER A 81 -3.70 -31.59 36.01
N GLY A 82 -4.34 -31.17 37.10
CA GLY A 82 -3.71 -31.10 38.42
C GLY A 82 -3.33 -29.72 38.95
N VAL A 83 -4.33 -28.96 39.45
CA VAL A 83 -4.18 -27.83 40.42
C VAL A 83 -3.56 -26.54 39.82
N THR A 84 -3.96 -25.30 40.14
CA THR A 84 -5.26 -24.68 40.51
C THR A 84 -5.15 -23.22 40.05
N ILE A 85 -6.00 -22.72 39.14
CA ILE A 85 -5.84 -21.35 38.57
C ILE A 85 -7.15 -20.54 38.47
N PRO A 86 -7.66 -20.04 39.61
CA PRO A 86 -8.17 -18.69 39.75
C PRO A 86 -7.01 -17.70 39.98
N ALA A 87 -7.04 -16.44 39.53
CA ALA A 87 -8.21 -15.66 39.19
C ALA A 87 -8.20 -15.05 37.77
N ASN A 88 -9.22 -15.15 36.92
CA ASN A 88 -10.49 -15.92 36.96
C ASN A 88 -11.16 -15.91 35.55
N SER A 89 -10.38 -16.00 34.48
CA SER A 89 -10.18 -17.27 33.75
C SER A 89 -11.31 -17.63 32.78
N VAL A 90 -11.05 -17.52 31.47
CA VAL A 90 -11.81 -18.24 30.43
C VAL A 90 -10.87 -19.20 29.70
N LEU A 91 -11.05 -20.50 29.95
CA LEU A 91 -10.22 -21.59 29.44
C LEU A 91 -11.08 -22.66 28.76
N LEU A 92 -10.95 -22.78 27.43
CA LEU A 92 -11.66 -23.75 26.62
C LEU A 92 -10.64 -24.64 25.88
N GLY A 93 -10.73 -25.96 26.07
CA GLY A 93 -9.81 -26.94 25.47
C GLY A 93 -8.59 -27.29 26.34
N LYS A 94 -7.64 -28.04 25.77
CA LYS A 94 -6.42 -28.46 26.49
C LYS A 94 -5.40 -27.33 26.48
N ASN A 95 -5.36 -26.54 27.53
CA ASN A 95 -4.45 -25.40 27.68
C ASN A 95 -3.28 -25.73 28.61
N THR A 96 -2.10 -25.22 28.32
CA THR A 96 -0.96 -25.15 29.23
C THR A 96 -0.90 -23.74 29.82
N VAL A 97 -0.78 -23.66 31.13
CA VAL A 97 -0.55 -22.38 31.83
C VAL A 97 0.77 -22.49 32.55
N SER A 98 1.68 -21.58 32.24
CA SER A 98 2.96 -21.45 32.92
C SER A 98 2.80 -20.45 34.04
N ASN A 99 2.97 -20.90 35.29
CA ASN A 99 3.06 -19.98 36.41
C ASN A 99 4.30 -19.10 36.23
N SER A 100 4.13 -17.77 36.34
CA SER A 100 5.26 -16.85 36.50
C SER A 100 5.99 -17.16 37.82
N SER A 101 7.15 -16.54 38.03
CA SER A 101 7.94 -16.63 39.28
C SER A 101 7.13 -16.36 40.55
N ASP A 102 6.03 -15.63 40.41
CA ASP A 102 5.22 -15.12 41.52
C ASP A 102 4.01 -16.02 41.83
N GLY A 103 3.92 -17.19 41.16
CA GLY A 103 3.05 -18.30 41.56
C GLY A 103 1.55 -18.17 41.28
N VAL A 104 1.09 -17.02 40.75
CA VAL A 104 -0.33 -16.79 40.43
C VAL A 104 -0.48 -16.43 38.95
N ALA A 105 -1.01 -17.36 38.15
CA ALA A 105 -1.41 -17.07 36.78
C ALA A 105 -2.78 -16.37 36.74
N ALA A 106 -2.80 -15.08 37.11
CA ALA A 106 -4.01 -14.26 37.11
C ALA A 106 -4.34 -13.66 35.73
N ASN A 107 -5.60 -13.26 35.55
CA ASN A 107 -6.13 -12.42 34.46
C ASN A 107 -5.87 -12.95 33.04
N LEU A 108 -6.10 -14.26 32.81
CA LEU A 108 -5.83 -14.89 31.51
C LEU A 108 -7.08 -15.41 30.76
N ILE A 109 -6.93 -15.55 29.43
CA ILE A 109 -7.93 -16.15 28.53
C ILE A 109 -7.24 -17.12 27.55
N GLY A 110 -7.50 -18.42 27.66
CA GLY A 110 -6.92 -19.46 26.80
C GLY A 110 -7.99 -20.27 26.05
N ILE A 111 -8.19 -20.02 24.76
CA ILE A 111 -9.25 -20.67 23.96
C ILE A 111 -8.62 -21.46 22.82
N GLY A 112 -8.45 -22.77 22.99
CA GLY A 112 -7.91 -23.67 21.97
C GLY A 112 -7.36 -24.98 22.52
N PHE A 113 -6.73 -25.76 21.64
CA PHE A 113 -5.91 -26.89 22.05
C PHE A 113 -4.44 -26.51 21.97
N ASP A 114 -3.67 -26.96 22.96
CA ASP A 114 -2.22 -26.77 23.08
C ASP A 114 -1.81 -25.29 23.22
N THR A 115 -2.69 -24.42 23.76
CA THR A 115 -2.33 -23.01 24.02
C THR A 115 -1.37 -22.88 25.20
N LYS A 116 -0.58 -21.81 25.23
CA LYS A 116 0.34 -21.47 26.34
C LYS A 116 0.02 -20.07 26.85
N ASN A 117 -0.27 -19.94 28.13
CA ASN A 117 -0.60 -18.65 28.76
C ASN A 117 0.30 -18.42 29.97
N GLU A 118 0.79 -17.20 30.13
CA GLU A 118 1.39 -16.69 31.38
C GLU A 118 0.45 -15.65 32.04
N LEU A 119 0.92 -15.00 33.11
CA LEU A 119 0.21 -13.90 33.81
C LEU A 119 -0.28 -12.81 32.84
N GLY A 120 -1.55 -12.39 32.97
CA GLY A 120 -2.13 -11.26 32.21
C GLY A 120 -2.40 -11.52 30.73
N SER A 121 -2.25 -12.76 30.27
CA SER A 121 -2.16 -13.07 28.83
C SER A 121 -3.45 -13.62 28.20
N VAL A 122 -3.62 -13.36 26.89
CA VAL A 122 -4.74 -13.87 26.08
C VAL A 122 -4.20 -14.72 24.94
N ALA A 123 -4.42 -16.04 24.93
CA ALA A 123 -4.06 -16.94 23.83
C ALA A 123 -5.28 -17.65 23.22
N ILE A 124 -5.61 -17.34 21.96
CA ILE A 124 -6.78 -17.89 21.26
C ILE A 124 -6.34 -18.57 19.95
N GLY A 125 -6.58 -19.87 19.83
CA GLY A 125 -6.27 -20.67 18.64
C GLY A 125 -5.40 -21.90 18.93
N TYR A 126 -5.43 -22.89 18.04
CA TYR A 126 -4.57 -24.09 18.17
C TYR A 126 -3.09 -23.70 18.26
N ARG A 127 -2.40 -24.08 19.34
CA ARG A 127 -1.00 -23.72 19.63
C ARG A 127 -0.70 -22.22 19.79
N ALA A 128 -1.69 -21.38 20.10
CA ALA A 128 -1.43 -19.98 20.43
C ALA A 128 -0.61 -19.87 21.73
N ALA A 129 0.34 -18.94 21.82
CA ALA A 129 1.19 -18.74 22.99
C ALA A 129 1.29 -17.25 23.35
N ALA A 130 0.98 -16.90 24.60
CA ALA A 130 1.02 -15.52 25.10
C ALA A 130 1.77 -15.41 26.44
N LYS A 131 2.58 -14.36 26.59
CA LYS A 131 3.47 -14.12 27.73
C LYS A 131 3.33 -12.69 28.28
N GLY A 132 3.15 -12.54 29.58
CA GLY A 132 2.86 -11.25 30.23
C GLY A 132 1.55 -10.64 29.72
N ASP A 133 1.37 -9.33 29.89
CA ASP A 133 0.18 -8.57 29.45
C ASP A 133 0.10 -8.47 27.91
N SER A 134 -0.14 -9.60 27.25
CA SER A 134 0.04 -9.79 25.82
C SER A 134 -1.11 -10.58 25.21
N VAL A 135 -1.40 -10.29 23.93
CA VAL A 135 -2.51 -10.91 23.19
C VAL A 135 -1.97 -11.70 21.99
N ALA A 136 -2.36 -12.98 21.88
CA ALA A 136 -2.01 -13.89 20.79
C ALA A 136 -3.29 -14.54 20.22
N ILE A 137 -3.72 -14.16 19.02
CA ILE A 137 -4.98 -14.65 18.40
C ILE A 137 -4.68 -15.25 17.02
N GLY A 138 -4.70 -16.57 16.92
CA GLY A 138 -4.51 -17.31 15.67
C GLY A 138 -3.89 -18.69 15.89
N ARG A 139 -4.04 -19.58 14.90
CA ARG A 139 -3.35 -20.88 14.89
C ARG A 139 -1.83 -20.65 14.95
N ALA A 140 -1.17 -21.09 16.01
CA ALA A 140 0.25 -20.90 16.27
C ALA A 140 0.69 -19.42 16.25
N ALA A 141 -0.17 -18.49 16.69
CA ALA A 141 0.26 -17.13 17.02
C ALA A 141 1.12 -17.16 18.30
N ILE A 142 2.27 -16.50 18.32
CA ILE A 142 3.25 -16.60 19.42
C ILE A 142 3.72 -15.21 19.85
N ASN A 143 3.70 -14.98 21.17
CA ASN A 143 4.27 -13.79 21.81
C ASN A 143 5.36 -14.26 22.77
N GLU A 144 6.63 -13.98 22.42
CA GLU A 144 7.79 -14.33 23.27
C GLU A 144 8.21 -13.15 24.17
N GLY A 145 7.86 -11.92 23.78
CA GLY A 145 8.08 -10.71 24.56
C GLY A 145 6.87 -10.30 25.40
N ASN A 146 7.11 -9.62 26.52
CA ASN A 146 6.05 -9.01 27.35
C ASN A 146 5.44 -7.79 26.64
N ASN A 147 4.16 -7.51 26.94
CA ASN A 147 3.41 -6.35 26.45
C ASN A 147 3.28 -6.31 24.92
N THR A 148 3.05 -7.47 24.30
CA THR A 148 3.05 -7.66 22.83
C THR A 148 1.68 -8.02 22.27
N THR A 149 1.48 -7.92 20.95
CA THR A 149 0.22 -8.30 20.29
C THR A 149 0.47 -9.04 18.98
N SER A 150 0.10 -10.32 18.90
CA SER A 150 0.12 -11.12 17.66
C SER A 150 -1.30 -11.50 17.23
N ILE A 151 -1.72 -11.13 16.03
CA ILE A 151 -3.06 -11.45 15.50
C ILE A 151 -2.90 -12.01 14.08
N GLY A 152 -3.25 -13.27 13.88
CA GLY A 152 -3.10 -14.01 12.63
C GLY A 152 -2.46 -15.38 12.84
N ALA A 153 -2.76 -16.34 11.96
CA ALA A 153 -2.11 -17.64 12.04
C ALA A 153 -0.60 -17.50 11.78
N SER A 154 0.21 -18.09 12.66
CA SER A 154 1.68 -17.97 12.67
C SER A 154 2.25 -16.55 12.81
N ALA A 155 1.46 -15.58 13.32
CA ALA A 155 1.98 -14.28 13.72
C ALA A 155 2.95 -14.41 14.92
N LEU A 156 4.06 -13.67 14.91
CA LEU A 156 5.12 -13.73 15.92
C LEU A 156 5.52 -12.33 16.41
N SER A 157 5.33 -12.06 17.70
CA SER A 157 5.85 -10.87 18.39
C SER A 157 6.92 -11.29 19.39
N GLN A 158 8.21 -11.17 19.01
CA GLN A 158 9.32 -11.81 19.74
C GLN A 158 9.92 -10.93 20.83
N SER A 159 9.83 -9.60 20.72
CA SER A 159 10.50 -8.66 21.65
C SER A 159 9.52 -7.77 22.39
N PHE A 160 9.99 -7.10 23.44
CA PHE A 160 9.17 -6.21 24.27
C PHE A 160 8.45 -5.14 23.44
N GLN A 161 7.15 -4.93 23.70
CA GLN A 161 6.29 -3.96 23.01
C GLN A 161 6.20 -4.13 21.48
N SER A 162 6.48 -5.32 20.96
CA SER A 162 6.30 -5.64 19.53
C SER A 162 4.85 -6.04 19.16
N VAL A 163 4.44 -5.73 17.93
CA VAL A 163 3.07 -5.94 17.42
C VAL A 163 3.11 -6.59 16.03
N ALA A 164 2.59 -7.81 15.88
CA ALA A 164 2.52 -8.56 14.63
C ALA A 164 1.06 -8.87 14.21
N ILE A 165 0.54 -8.23 13.16
CA ILE A 165 -0.86 -8.42 12.72
C ILE A 165 -0.89 -8.89 11.26
N GLY A 166 -1.13 -10.19 11.05
CA GLY A 166 -1.24 -10.81 9.73
C GLY A 166 -0.83 -12.28 9.75
N TYR A 167 -1.18 -13.02 8.69
CA TYR A 167 -0.66 -14.38 8.50
C TYR A 167 0.87 -14.34 8.39
N ASN A 168 1.58 -15.06 9.26
CA ASN A 168 3.05 -15.10 9.29
C ASN A 168 3.71 -13.70 9.40
N ALA A 169 3.03 -12.73 10.01
CA ALA A 169 3.62 -11.43 10.37
C ALA A 169 4.67 -11.62 11.49
N LYS A 170 5.81 -10.92 11.43
CA LYS A 170 6.93 -11.10 12.37
C LYS A 170 7.46 -9.76 12.87
N ALA A 171 7.10 -9.40 14.10
CA ALA A 171 7.66 -8.26 14.80
C ALA A 171 8.79 -8.73 15.72
N GLN A 172 10.03 -8.77 15.22
CA GLN A 172 11.13 -9.41 15.95
C GLN A 172 11.93 -8.44 16.84
N ALA A 173 11.84 -7.15 16.56
CA ALA A 173 12.58 -6.09 17.22
C ALA A 173 11.80 -5.42 18.36
N LYS A 174 12.51 -4.83 19.33
CA LYS A 174 11.88 -4.07 20.42
C LYS A 174 11.09 -2.87 19.86
N ASN A 175 9.89 -2.64 20.41
CA ASN A 175 8.96 -1.58 19.99
C ASN A 175 8.53 -1.65 18.50
N SER A 176 8.75 -2.78 17.81
CA SER A 176 8.53 -2.84 16.36
C SER A 176 7.13 -3.33 15.98
N ILE A 177 6.64 -2.85 14.84
CA ILE A 177 5.29 -3.10 14.35
C ILE A 177 5.39 -3.77 12.97
N ALA A 178 4.73 -4.91 12.80
CA ALA A 178 4.66 -5.66 11.55
C ALA A 178 3.19 -5.98 11.21
N ILE A 179 2.58 -5.22 10.31
CA ILE A 179 1.15 -5.35 9.95
C ILE A 179 1.03 -5.72 8.47
N GLY A 180 0.54 -6.93 8.20
CA GLY A 180 0.38 -7.49 6.86
C GLY A 180 0.78 -8.95 6.81
N ALA A 181 0.24 -9.71 5.85
CA ALA A 181 0.68 -11.09 5.68
C ALA A 181 2.16 -11.12 5.22
N ASN A 182 2.99 -11.89 5.92
CA ASN A 182 4.45 -11.95 5.75
C ASN A 182 5.22 -10.63 5.98
N SER A 183 4.64 -9.61 6.63
CA SER A 183 5.39 -8.40 7.03
C SER A 183 6.43 -8.74 8.10
N TRP A 184 7.62 -8.14 8.05
CA TRP A 184 8.75 -8.51 8.92
C TRP A 184 9.57 -7.29 9.36
N THR A 185 9.82 -7.15 10.67
CA THR A 185 10.81 -6.22 11.24
C THR A 185 11.95 -6.96 11.96
N GLY A 186 13.21 -6.63 11.61
CA GLY A 186 14.39 -7.06 12.37
C GLY A 186 14.91 -8.48 12.08
N LEU A 187 15.63 -9.05 13.06
CA LEU A 187 16.27 -10.37 12.99
C LEU A 187 15.79 -11.26 14.12
N TRP A 188 15.79 -12.57 13.87
CA TRP A 188 15.51 -13.57 14.89
C TRP A 188 16.45 -13.43 16.09
N ASN A 189 15.86 -13.35 17.28
CA ASN A 189 16.57 -13.28 18.57
C ASN A 189 17.60 -12.13 18.68
N SER A 190 17.32 -10.96 18.06
CA SER A 190 18.13 -9.75 18.20
C SER A 190 17.27 -8.57 18.65
N SER A 191 17.25 -8.31 19.96
CA SER A 191 16.47 -7.21 20.57
C SER A 191 16.93 -5.80 20.16
N SER A 192 18.13 -5.68 19.59
CA SER A 192 18.73 -4.41 19.14
C SER A 192 18.69 -4.20 17.62
N ALA A 193 18.37 -5.22 16.82
CA ALA A 193 18.20 -5.04 15.37
C ALA A 193 16.86 -4.36 15.09
N ALA A 194 16.81 -3.38 14.18
CA ALA A 194 15.58 -2.69 13.73
C ALA A 194 14.66 -2.17 14.86
N VAL A 195 15.22 -1.67 15.96
CA VAL A 195 14.43 -1.12 17.08
C VAL A 195 13.59 0.07 16.61
N ASN A 196 12.37 0.21 17.16
CA ASN A 196 11.36 1.22 16.80
C ASN A 196 10.92 1.18 15.32
N SER A 197 11.11 0.06 14.61
CA SER A 197 10.75 -0.04 13.20
C SER A 197 9.29 -0.39 12.94
N VAL A 198 8.78 0.00 11.77
CA VAL A 198 7.39 -0.22 11.36
C VAL A 198 7.32 -0.77 9.93
N ALA A 199 6.83 -1.99 9.75
CA ALA A 199 6.54 -2.61 8.45
C ALA A 199 5.01 -2.75 8.28
N ILE A 200 4.42 -2.12 7.26
CA ILE A 200 2.97 -2.16 6.99
C ILE A 200 2.73 -2.52 5.53
N GLY A 201 2.15 -3.68 5.27
CA GLY A 201 1.82 -4.19 3.94
C GLY A 201 2.18 -5.67 3.78
N TYR A 202 1.59 -6.33 2.78
CA TYR A 202 2.00 -7.69 2.42
C TYR A 202 3.49 -7.69 2.05
N GLY A 203 4.28 -8.55 2.71
CA GLY A 203 5.72 -8.67 2.46
C GLY A 203 6.55 -7.42 2.77
N ALA A 204 6.01 -6.42 3.48
CA ALA A 204 6.78 -5.25 3.89
C ALA A 204 7.92 -5.67 4.84
N TYR A 205 9.13 -5.16 4.59
CA TYR A 205 10.36 -5.58 5.27
C TYR A 205 11.16 -4.39 5.78
N VAL A 206 11.58 -4.47 7.05
CA VAL A 206 12.58 -3.56 7.62
C VAL A 206 13.84 -4.35 7.97
N ALA A 207 14.95 -3.93 7.37
CA ALA A 207 16.26 -4.54 7.57
C ALA A 207 16.78 -4.35 9.00
N THR A 208 17.71 -5.22 9.35
CA THR A 208 18.21 -5.38 10.73
C THR A 208 19.02 -4.17 11.20
N SER A 209 19.70 -3.51 10.27
CA SER A 209 20.42 -2.25 10.48
C SER A 209 19.54 -1.00 10.37
N ALA A 210 18.24 -1.14 10.07
CA ALA A 210 17.33 -0.02 9.79
C ALA A 210 16.50 0.36 11.03
N GLU A 211 17.18 0.74 12.10
CA GLU A 211 16.60 1.36 13.31
C GLU A 211 15.77 2.61 12.97
N ASN A 212 14.70 2.85 13.74
CA ASN A 212 13.78 3.99 13.60
C ASN A 212 13.18 4.16 12.19
N SER A 213 13.13 3.10 11.38
CA SER A 213 12.67 3.18 10.00
C SER A 213 11.27 2.62 9.78
N VAL A 214 10.64 3.08 8.71
CA VAL A 214 9.26 2.76 8.35
C VAL A 214 9.19 2.28 6.91
N ALA A 215 8.58 1.12 6.66
CA ALA A 215 8.29 0.59 5.32
C ALA A 215 6.77 0.38 5.17
N ILE A 216 6.11 1.15 4.30
CA ILE A 216 4.66 1.07 4.06
C ILE A 216 4.38 0.74 2.60
N GLY A 217 3.73 -0.38 2.33
CA GLY A 217 3.29 -0.81 1.01
C GLY A 217 3.55 -2.29 0.71
N TYR A 218 2.96 -2.78 -0.37
CA TYR A 218 3.24 -4.14 -0.89
C TYR A 218 4.74 -4.28 -1.20
N ASN A 219 5.41 -5.23 -0.54
CA ASN A 219 6.84 -5.48 -0.62
C ASN A 219 7.74 -4.23 -0.37
N ALA A 220 7.25 -3.24 0.37
CA ALA A 220 8.04 -2.06 0.72
C ALA A 220 9.26 -2.46 1.57
N ARG A 221 10.42 -1.84 1.31
CA ARG A 221 11.69 -2.27 1.91
C ARG A 221 12.53 -1.11 2.44
N ALA A 222 12.75 -1.07 3.76
CA ALA A 222 13.64 -0.12 4.41
C ALA A 222 14.97 -0.77 4.81
N ASP A 223 16.07 -0.40 4.15
CA ASP A 223 17.43 -0.91 4.43
C ASP A 223 18.34 0.08 5.19
N LYS A 224 17.86 1.29 5.52
CA LYS A 224 18.64 2.37 6.15
C LYS A 224 17.98 2.86 7.44
N ARG A 225 18.77 3.40 8.37
CA ARG A 225 18.25 4.02 9.60
C ARG A 225 17.50 5.31 9.30
N ASP A 226 16.59 5.65 10.21
CA ASP A 226 15.93 6.96 10.30
C ASP A 226 15.23 7.38 8.98
N ASN A 227 14.68 6.42 8.23
CA ASN A 227 14.03 6.67 6.94
C ASN A 227 12.58 6.16 6.87
N ILE A 228 11.82 6.73 5.94
CA ILE A 228 10.46 6.29 5.62
C ILE A 228 10.44 5.90 4.13
N VAL A 229 10.02 4.67 3.85
CA VAL A 229 9.89 4.08 2.52
C VAL A 229 8.42 3.81 2.24
N LEU A 230 7.89 4.43 1.19
CA LEU A 230 6.50 4.28 0.75
C LEU A 230 6.48 3.51 -0.57
N GLY A 231 6.20 2.21 -0.50
CA GLY A 231 6.18 1.29 -1.62
C GLY A 231 7.55 0.75 -2.03
N THR A 232 7.68 0.44 -3.32
CA THR A 232 8.86 -0.12 -3.99
C THR A 232 9.46 0.89 -4.98
N GLU A 233 10.59 0.57 -5.61
CA GLU A 233 11.18 1.42 -6.67
C GLU A 233 10.26 1.71 -7.87
N SER A 234 9.21 0.91 -8.10
CA SER A 234 8.22 1.10 -9.16
C SER A 234 6.89 1.68 -8.67
N SER A 235 6.75 1.96 -7.38
CA SER A 235 5.51 2.48 -6.80
C SER A 235 5.35 3.97 -7.05
N THR A 236 4.14 4.38 -7.48
CA THR A 236 3.75 5.79 -7.51
C THR A 236 3.11 6.17 -6.19
N VAL A 237 3.70 7.14 -5.48
CA VAL A 237 3.12 7.72 -4.26
C VAL A 237 2.31 8.95 -4.64
N TYR A 238 0.99 8.84 -4.62
CA TYR A 238 0.09 9.97 -4.87
C TYR A 238 -0.37 10.58 -3.55
N ILE A 239 -0.02 11.85 -3.30
CA ILE A 239 -0.45 12.63 -2.15
C ILE A 239 -1.44 13.68 -2.65
N PRO A 240 -2.75 13.58 -2.35
CA PRO A 240 -3.70 14.64 -2.67
C PRO A 240 -3.47 15.86 -1.78
N GLY A 241 -3.58 17.06 -2.35
CA GLY A 241 -3.30 18.32 -1.66
C GLY A 241 -1.81 18.71 -1.68
N ASN A 242 -1.35 19.38 -0.62
CA ASN A 242 0.00 19.93 -0.55
C ASN A 242 0.90 19.09 0.37
N LEU A 243 2.05 18.65 -0.13
CA LEU A 243 3.14 18.14 0.70
C LEU A 243 3.96 19.33 1.23
N ILE A 244 3.84 19.62 2.53
CA ILE A 244 4.65 20.63 3.22
C ILE A 244 5.86 19.93 3.84
N VAL A 245 7.06 20.44 3.58
CA VAL A 245 8.30 19.98 4.22
C VAL A 245 9.05 21.19 4.77
N ASP A 246 9.30 21.18 6.08
CA ASP A 246 9.90 22.27 6.86
C ASP A 246 11.40 22.49 6.58
N LYS A 247 12.05 21.52 5.93
CA LYS A 247 13.50 21.49 5.68
C LYS A 247 13.80 21.14 4.22
N ILE A 248 15.09 21.22 3.88
CA ILE A 248 15.70 20.74 2.64
C ILE A 248 15.02 19.44 2.15
N SER A 249 14.45 19.50 0.95
CA SER A 249 13.77 18.39 0.29
C SER A 249 14.50 18.05 -1.00
N VAL A 250 15.19 16.91 -1.03
CA VAL A 250 15.80 16.39 -2.26
C VAL A 250 14.78 15.51 -2.97
N LEU A 251 14.03 16.11 -3.89
CA LEU A 251 13.13 15.42 -4.80
C LEU A 251 13.91 15.09 -6.08
N GLY A 252 14.39 13.86 -6.22
CA GLY A 252 15.22 13.42 -7.34
C GLY A 252 14.99 11.96 -7.68
N GLY A 253 14.70 11.68 -8.95
CA GLY A 253 14.44 10.33 -9.45
C GLY A 253 15.70 9.53 -9.75
N LYS A 254 15.50 8.25 -10.09
CA LYS A 254 16.52 7.38 -10.70
C LYS A 254 17.18 8.10 -11.88
N GLN A 255 18.48 7.88 -12.10
CA GLN A 255 19.37 8.59 -13.06
C GLN A 255 18.63 9.41 -14.14
N GLY A 256 18.57 10.73 -13.98
CA GLY A 256 17.94 11.67 -14.93
C GLY A 256 16.54 12.15 -14.57
N GLY A 257 15.91 11.66 -13.50
CA GLY A 257 14.60 12.13 -13.05
C GLY A 257 14.64 13.47 -12.28
N TYR A 258 14.12 14.54 -12.88
CA TYR A 258 13.98 15.87 -12.24
C TYR A 258 12.64 16.03 -11.51
N ALA A 259 12.63 16.71 -10.37
CA ALA A 259 11.41 17.22 -9.75
C ALA A 259 11.08 18.64 -10.24
N ILE A 260 9.85 18.85 -10.68
CA ILE A 260 9.35 20.17 -11.08
C ILE A 260 8.43 20.67 -9.98
N LEU A 261 8.95 21.51 -9.07
CA LEU A 261 8.13 22.24 -8.12
C LEU A 261 7.25 23.23 -8.89
N ARG A 262 5.93 23.04 -8.85
CA ARG A 262 4.94 23.97 -9.42
C ARG A 262 4.05 24.52 -8.33
N GLU A 263 3.95 25.85 -8.27
CA GLU A 263 3.00 26.59 -7.47
C GLU A 263 2.02 27.27 -8.44
N ASN A 264 0.73 27.00 -8.29
CA ASN A 264 -0.34 27.55 -9.14
C ASN A 264 -0.06 27.40 -10.66
N GLY A 265 0.54 26.28 -11.06
CA GLY A 265 0.87 25.97 -12.46
C GLY A 265 2.13 26.62 -13.02
N LYS A 266 2.83 27.47 -12.26
CA LYS A 266 4.13 28.08 -12.61
C LYS A 266 5.26 27.45 -11.79
N LEU A 267 6.50 27.48 -12.29
CA LEU A 267 7.67 26.97 -11.56
C LEU A 267 7.85 27.76 -10.24
N ALA A 268 7.84 27.04 -9.12
CA ALA A 268 7.91 27.63 -7.78
C ALA A 268 9.36 27.90 -7.39
N GLY A 269 9.80 29.14 -7.53
CA GLY A 269 11.08 29.61 -7.00
C GLY A 269 10.89 30.52 -5.80
N LYS A 270 10.99 29.99 -4.58
CA LYS A 270 11.30 30.73 -3.33
C LYS A 270 11.50 29.80 -2.12
N ALA A 271 12.73 29.33 -1.92
CA ALA A 271 13.25 28.90 -0.61
C ALA A 271 14.78 29.06 -0.64
N GLN A 272 15.38 29.45 0.48
CA GLN A 272 16.79 29.84 0.53
C GLN A 272 17.75 28.63 0.46
N TYR A 273 18.90 28.85 -0.17
CA TYR A 273 20.08 27.97 -0.21
C TYR A 273 19.86 26.49 -0.58
N GLN A 274 19.53 26.23 -1.85
CA GLN A 274 20.06 25.03 -2.52
C GLN A 274 20.64 25.38 -3.89
N ARG A 275 21.91 25.01 -4.10
CA ARG A 275 22.54 25.01 -5.43
C ARG A 275 21.87 23.94 -6.28
N LEU A 276 20.98 24.32 -7.21
CA LEU A 276 20.54 23.42 -8.28
C LEU A 276 21.74 23.14 -9.20
N LEU A 277 22.35 21.97 -9.03
CA LEU A 277 23.40 21.50 -9.93
C LEU A 277 22.72 20.92 -11.19
N PHE A 278 22.76 21.67 -12.30
CA PHE A 278 22.35 21.17 -13.60
C PHE A 278 23.51 20.41 -14.26
N PRO A 279 23.44 19.09 -14.45
CA PRO A 279 24.36 18.40 -15.34
C PRO A 279 23.99 18.77 -16.78
N VAL A 280 24.67 19.78 -17.33
CA VAL A 280 24.70 19.98 -18.79
C VAL A 280 25.43 18.78 -19.38
N TRP A 281 24.74 17.95 -20.17
CA TRP A 281 25.38 16.86 -20.91
C TRP A 281 26.42 17.42 -21.90
N SER A 282 27.69 17.34 -21.53
CA SER A 282 28.79 17.24 -22.49
C SER A 282 29.24 15.77 -22.55
N HIS A 283 29.42 15.24 -23.76
CA HIS A 283 29.95 13.89 -23.96
C HIS A 283 31.46 13.87 -23.64
N ALA A 284 31.81 13.54 -22.40
CA ALA A 284 33.12 13.05 -22.01
C ALA A 284 32.96 12.14 -20.78
N GLY A 285 33.49 10.91 -20.84
CA GLY A 285 33.37 9.97 -19.73
C GLY A 285 34.17 10.45 -18.51
N PHE A 286 33.58 10.34 -17.33
CA PHE A 286 34.28 10.62 -16.07
C PHE A 286 34.69 9.32 -15.40
N GLU A 287 35.97 9.00 -15.52
CA GLU A 287 36.62 7.97 -14.71
C GLU A 287 36.82 8.57 -13.31
N THR A 288 36.25 7.91 -12.28
CA THR A 288 36.38 8.38 -10.89
C THR A 288 37.73 7.96 -10.34
N ASP A 289 38.72 8.86 -10.29
CA ASP A 289 39.97 8.56 -9.59
C ASP A 289 40.53 9.76 -8.79
N LYS A 290 40.98 9.44 -7.57
CA LYS A 290 41.76 10.23 -6.60
C LYS A 290 41.18 11.55 -6.05
N LEU A 291 40.44 11.38 -4.96
CA LEU A 291 40.65 12.16 -3.73
C LEU A 291 42.06 11.88 -3.17
N SER A 292 43.06 12.72 -3.46
CA SER A 292 44.25 12.94 -2.60
C SER A 292 45.26 13.90 -3.24
N GLY A 293 45.82 14.80 -2.43
CA GLY A 293 47.09 15.47 -2.74
C GLY A 293 46.95 16.96 -2.99
N ASP A 294 47.45 17.75 -2.04
CA ASP A 294 47.82 19.13 -2.28
C ASP A 294 48.88 19.20 -3.39
N ASN A 295 48.67 20.07 -4.37
CA ASN A 295 49.74 20.80 -5.08
C ASN A 295 49.12 21.87 -5.99
N GLU A 296 49.59 23.10 -5.83
CA GLU A 296 49.39 24.16 -6.81
C GLU A 296 50.18 23.80 -8.07
N GLU A 297 49.49 23.43 -9.17
CA GLU A 297 49.88 23.60 -10.59
C GLU A 297 49.06 22.67 -11.51
N SER A 298 47.88 23.12 -11.98
CA SER A 298 47.18 22.54 -13.15
C SER A 298 46.04 23.42 -13.70
N TRP A 299 46.24 24.74 -13.80
CA TRP A 299 45.28 25.66 -14.43
C TRP A 299 45.32 25.60 -15.97
N ASN A 300 45.11 24.41 -16.56
CA ASN A 300 44.95 24.26 -18.01
C ASN A 300 44.20 22.98 -18.43
N ARG A 301 43.03 22.71 -17.83
CA ARG A 301 42.00 21.84 -18.43
C ARG A 301 40.73 22.65 -18.69
N HIS A 302 40.11 22.39 -19.85
CA HIS A 302 39.10 23.24 -20.47
C HIS A 302 37.68 23.07 -19.88
N ASP A 303 37.56 22.98 -18.55
CA ASP A 303 36.26 22.95 -17.87
C ASP A 303 35.66 24.35 -17.80
N ARG A 304 35.00 24.75 -18.90
CA ARG A 304 34.16 25.95 -18.97
C ARG A 304 32.81 25.70 -18.30
N SER A 305 32.82 25.54 -16.99
CA SER A 305 31.60 25.62 -16.18
C SER A 305 31.22 27.08 -15.92
N ILE A 306 29.99 27.45 -16.29
CA ILE A 306 29.40 28.74 -15.91
C ILE A 306 28.76 28.54 -14.53
N TYR A 307 29.27 29.25 -13.52
CA TYR A 307 28.68 29.25 -12.19
C TYR A 307 27.59 30.33 -12.09
N PHE A 308 26.41 29.92 -11.66
CA PHE A 308 25.34 30.83 -11.23
C PHE A 308 25.37 30.93 -9.71
N GLY A 309 25.73 32.11 -9.19
CA GLY A 309 25.62 32.46 -7.78
C GLY A 309 24.47 33.44 -7.54
N LEU A 310 23.66 33.17 -6.51
CA LEU A 310 22.87 34.23 -5.87
C LEU A 310 23.69 34.72 -4.68
N VAL A 311 23.90 36.03 -4.62
CA VAL A 311 24.55 36.71 -3.49
C VAL A 311 23.48 37.43 -2.68
N ASP A 312 23.71 37.62 -1.38
CA ASP A 312 22.70 38.01 -0.38
C ASP A 312 21.96 39.33 -0.69
N ASP A 313 22.53 40.18 -1.53
CA ASP A 313 21.99 41.46 -1.97
C ASP A 313 20.88 41.35 -3.04
N GLY A 314 20.56 40.14 -3.50
CA GLY A 314 19.51 39.87 -4.50
C GLY A 314 19.93 40.04 -5.96
N ASN A 315 21.23 40.27 -6.22
CA ASN A 315 21.80 40.25 -7.56
C ASN A 315 22.22 38.83 -7.98
N VAL A 316 22.16 38.56 -9.29
CA VAL A 316 22.71 37.32 -9.90
C VAL A 316 24.13 37.60 -10.36
N GLU A 317 25.11 36.90 -9.80
CA GLU A 317 26.49 36.97 -10.29
C GLU A 317 26.80 35.80 -11.24
N LEU A 318 27.36 36.17 -12.40
CA LEU A 318 27.94 35.24 -13.37
C LEU A 318 29.44 35.10 -13.07
N GLY A 319 29.77 34.16 -12.19
CA GLY A 319 31.14 33.91 -11.75
C GLY A 319 31.96 33.18 -12.82
N GLY A 320 32.53 33.92 -13.76
CA GLY A 320 33.44 33.42 -14.79
C GLY A 320 34.58 34.39 -15.08
N HIS A 321 35.72 34.18 -14.43
CA HIS A 321 37.06 34.72 -14.71
C HIS A 321 37.15 36.15 -15.29
N SER A 322 37.39 37.14 -14.42
CA SER A 322 37.91 38.49 -14.69
C SER A 322 37.68 39.06 -16.10
N ILE A 323 36.65 39.90 -16.27
CA ILE A 323 36.68 40.90 -17.34
C ILE A 323 37.79 41.88 -17.01
N SER A 324 38.93 41.71 -17.68
CA SER A 324 40.05 42.64 -17.66
C SER A 324 39.59 44.02 -18.12
N THR A 325 39.44 44.94 -17.17
CA THR A 325 39.24 46.37 -17.42
C THR A 325 40.58 47.04 -17.71
N GLN A 326 41.29 46.57 -18.74
CA GLN A 326 42.42 47.31 -19.32
C GLN A 326 42.16 47.70 -20.78
N PRO A 327 42.15 49.00 -21.11
CA PRO A 327 42.00 49.47 -22.49
C PRO A 327 43.29 49.21 -23.28
N GLY A 328 43.42 47.99 -23.82
CA GLY A 328 44.52 47.59 -24.68
C GLY A 328 44.46 48.32 -26.04
N TRP A 329 45.25 49.38 -26.19
CA TRP A 329 45.41 50.12 -27.44
C TRP A 329 46.03 49.23 -28.54
N TYR A 330 45.20 48.72 -29.46
CA TYR A 330 45.69 48.16 -30.72
C TYR A 330 45.22 48.95 -31.93
N ARG A 331 46.17 49.16 -32.86
CA ARG A 331 46.14 50.17 -33.90
C ARG A 331 45.03 49.94 -34.94
N GLY A 332 44.05 50.85 -34.96
CA GLY A 332 43.70 51.53 -36.21
C GLY A 332 43.00 50.74 -37.33
N LYS A 333 41.90 50.04 -37.04
CA LYS A 333 40.75 49.95 -37.98
C LYS A 333 39.43 50.00 -37.20
N LYS A 334 38.43 50.75 -37.71
CA LYS A 334 37.08 50.77 -37.14
C LYS A 334 36.42 49.40 -37.31
N TYR A 335 36.32 48.63 -36.24
CA TYR A 335 35.64 47.32 -36.23
C TYR A 335 34.11 47.44 -35.99
N TYR A 336 33.48 48.52 -36.45
CA TYR A 336 32.14 48.91 -35.98
C TYR A 336 30.97 48.36 -36.83
N ASP A 337 31.22 47.94 -38.07
CA ASP A 337 30.14 47.53 -38.99
C ASP A 337 30.03 46.00 -39.19
N ALA A 338 31.07 45.22 -38.89
CA ALA A 338 31.08 43.76 -39.09
C ALA A 338 30.33 42.96 -38.00
N TYR A 339 29.96 43.57 -36.87
CA TYR A 339 29.36 42.87 -35.72
C TYR A 339 27.82 42.88 -35.68
N LYS A 340 27.13 43.61 -36.57
CA LYS A 340 25.66 43.69 -36.54
C LYS A 340 24.94 42.51 -37.20
N THR A 341 25.59 41.78 -38.09
CA THR A 341 25.02 40.60 -38.76
C THR A 341 24.96 39.40 -37.81
N GLY A 342 23.88 39.33 -37.01
CA GLY A 342 23.60 38.24 -36.07
C GLY A 342 23.13 38.70 -34.68
N LEU A 343 23.28 39.98 -34.34
CA LEU A 343 22.83 40.50 -33.04
C LEU A 343 21.32 40.77 -33.02
N SER A 344 20.58 39.97 -32.24
CA SER A 344 19.12 40.11 -32.07
C SER A 344 18.67 40.68 -30.71
N ASP A 345 19.51 41.51 -30.09
CA ASP A 345 19.19 42.18 -28.81
C ASP A 345 18.14 43.30 -29.00
N ARG A 346 17.15 43.38 -28.11
CA ARG A 346 16.08 44.39 -28.14
C ARG A 346 16.63 45.82 -27.99
N ARG A 347 17.71 46.03 -27.25
CA ARG A 347 18.34 47.34 -27.02
C ARG A 347 19.01 47.93 -28.27
N LEU A 348 19.25 47.09 -29.28
CA LEU A 348 19.85 47.48 -30.55
C LEU A 348 18.80 47.71 -31.67
N LYS A 349 17.51 47.60 -31.34
CA LYS A 349 16.40 47.65 -32.31
C LYS A 349 15.32 48.65 -31.86
N ASN A 350 14.86 49.47 -32.80
CA ASN A 350 13.61 50.21 -32.62
C ASN A 350 12.46 49.22 -32.81
N VAL A 351 11.76 48.88 -31.73
CA VAL A 351 10.67 47.87 -31.75
C VAL A 351 9.36 48.54 -32.13
N GLY A 352 8.73 48.06 -33.20
CA GLY A 352 7.40 48.48 -33.65
C GLY A 352 6.27 47.66 -33.00
N ALA A 353 5.11 47.64 -33.67
CA ALA A 353 3.99 46.77 -33.31
C ALA A 353 4.32 45.27 -33.52
N ASP A 354 3.57 44.39 -32.86
CA ASP A 354 3.72 42.95 -33.00
C ASP A 354 3.36 42.48 -34.41
N PHE A 355 4.08 41.47 -34.90
CA PHE A 355 3.78 40.81 -36.17
C PHE A 355 2.70 39.75 -35.96
N THR A 356 1.47 40.05 -36.39
CA THR A 356 0.27 39.23 -36.13
C THR A 356 -0.20 38.38 -37.31
N ALA A 357 0.40 38.51 -38.50
CA ALA A 357 0.04 37.65 -39.62
C ALA A 357 0.30 36.17 -39.26
N GLY A 358 -0.57 35.29 -39.73
CA GLY A 358 -0.68 33.92 -39.26
C GLY A 358 -1.37 33.03 -40.29
N LEU A 359 -2.38 32.27 -39.86
CA LEU A 359 -3.01 31.26 -40.71
C LEU A 359 -3.75 31.89 -41.91
N ASN A 360 -4.54 32.94 -41.66
CA ASN A 360 -5.40 33.58 -42.65
C ASN A 360 -4.63 34.17 -43.84
N GLU A 361 -3.43 34.70 -43.60
CA GLU A 361 -2.55 35.24 -44.64
C GLU A 361 -1.88 34.12 -45.44
N LEU A 362 -1.47 33.03 -44.79
CA LEU A 362 -0.87 31.89 -45.49
C LEU A 362 -1.86 31.10 -46.34
N GLU A 363 -3.14 31.02 -45.94
CA GLU A 363 -4.20 30.40 -46.75
C GLU A 363 -4.46 31.13 -48.09
N GLN A 364 -3.99 32.38 -48.24
CA GLN A 364 -4.09 33.14 -49.49
C GLN A 364 -2.91 32.90 -50.45
N LEU A 365 -1.88 32.13 -50.03
CA LEU A 365 -0.70 31.85 -50.85
C LEU A 365 -0.81 30.50 -51.57
N ASN A 366 -0.40 30.52 -52.85
CA ASN A 366 -0.20 29.31 -53.64
C ASN A 366 1.28 28.92 -53.68
N PHE A 367 1.55 27.62 -53.59
CA PHE A 367 2.89 27.06 -53.76
C PHE A 367 3.00 26.39 -55.12
N TYR A 368 4.12 26.63 -55.81
CA TYR A 368 4.36 26.19 -57.16
C TYR A 368 5.64 25.38 -57.25
N HIS A 369 5.62 24.30 -58.04
CA HIS A 369 6.83 23.72 -58.59
C HIS A 369 7.27 24.55 -59.79
N TYR A 370 8.56 24.88 -59.86
CA TYR A 370 9.14 25.63 -60.98
C TYR A 370 10.57 25.18 -61.29
N THR A 371 11.03 25.48 -62.50
CA THR A 371 12.44 25.43 -62.93
C THR A 371 12.85 26.82 -63.42
N PHE A 372 14.13 27.14 -63.37
CA PHE A 372 14.63 28.36 -64.01
C PHE A 372 14.75 28.16 -65.52
N LYS A 373 14.47 29.20 -66.31
CA LYS A 373 14.44 29.12 -67.79
C LYS A 373 15.81 28.88 -68.41
N ASP A 374 16.86 29.28 -67.70
CA ASP A 374 18.28 29.16 -68.04
C ASP A 374 18.97 27.99 -67.32
N ASP A 375 18.26 27.27 -66.45
CA ASP A 375 18.76 26.06 -65.79
C ASP A 375 18.77 24.87 -66.75
N LYS A 376 19.97 24.44 -67.14
CA LYS A 376 20.19 23.31 -68.04
C LYS A 376 19.85 21.96 -67.41
N ASP A 377 19.88 21.87 -66.07
CA ASP A 377 19.61 20.64 -65.34
C ASP A 377 18.10 20.49 -65.03
N GLN A 378 17.29 21.51 -65.36
CA GLN A 378 15.83 21.56 -65.12
C GLN A 378 15.44 21.13 -63.70
N LYS A 379 16.21 21.61 -62.70
CA LYS A 379 16.07 21.21 -61.32
C LYS A 379 14.79 21.79 -60.72
N SER A 380 13.79 20.94 -60.51
CA SER A 380 12.53 21.34 -59.88
C SER A 380 12.76 21.89 -58.48
N GLN A 381 12.20 23.07 -58.22
CA GLN A 381 12.19 23.77 -56.93
C GLN A 381 10.74 24.03 -56.52
N VAL A 382 10.51 24.18 -55.21
CA VAL A 382 9.20 24.59 -54.65
C VAL A 382 9.35 26.00 -54.08
N GLY A 383 8.38 26.86 -54.36
CA GLY A 383 8.33 28.20 -53.80
C GLY A 383 7.03 28.92 -54.08
N VAL A 384 6.97 30.19 -53.68
CA VAL A 384 5.88 31.12 -54.00
C VAL A 384 6.33 32.08 -55.09
N MET A 385 5.41 32.50 -55.96
CA MET A 385 5.72 33.55 -56.94
C MET A 385 5.78 34.91 -56.23
N ALA A 386 6.83 35.70 -56.49
CA ALA A 386 7.03 36.98 -55.81
C ALA A 386 5.85 37.95 -56.01
N GLN A 387 5.17 37.88 -57.16
CA GLN A 387 3.97 38.66 -57.49
C GLN A 387 2.76 38.27 -56.64
N ASP A 388 2.63 37.00 -56.24
CA ASP A 388 1.56 36.53 -55.37
C ASP A 388 1.89 36.82 -53.91
N LEU A 389 3.14 36.57 -53.49
CA LEU A 389 3.60 36.94 -52.16
C LEU A 389 3.46 38.45 -51.91
N GLN A 390 3.73 39.30 -52.91
CA GLN A 390 3.59 40.76 -52.76
C GLN A 390 2.14 41.23 -52.51
N LYS A 391 1.12 40.46 -52.91
CA LYS A 391 -0.29 40.80 -52.63
C LYS A 391 -0.64 40.60 -51.15
N VAL A 392 -0.04 39.58 -50.52
CA VAL A 392 -0.31 39.17 -49.13
C VAL A 392 0.67 39.82 -48.15
N PHE A 393 1.96 39.85 -48.51
CA PHE A 393 3.06 40.40 -47.73
C PHE A 393 3.85 41.44 -48.58
N PRO A 394 3.33 42.67 -48.78
CA PRO A 394 3.98 43.67 -49.63
C PRO A 394 5.41 44.02 -49.21
N GLN A 395 5.71 43.99 -47.90
CA GLN A 395 7.02 44.30 -47.32
C GLN A 395 8.05 43.17 -47.46
N ALA A 396 7.60 41.96 -47.82
CA ALA A 396 8.45 40.79 -48.05
C ALA A 396 9.04 40.76 -49.47
N VAL A 397 8.69 41.71 -50.34
CA VAL A 397 9.10 41.71 -51.75
C VAL A 397 9.72 43.04 -52.15
N THR A 398 11.00 43.01 -52.52
CA THR A 398 11.74 44.17 -53.04
C THR A 398 12.00 44.02 -54.54
N LYS A 399 12.47 45.09 -55.20
CA LYS A 399 12.84 45.09 -56.62
C LYS A 399 14.32 45.43 -56.76
N ASN A 400 15.08 44.62 -57.48
CA ASN A 400 16.51 44.86 -57.71
C ASN A 400 16.75 45.91 -58.81
N SER A 401 18.02 46.28 -59.03
CA SER A 401 18.43 47.27 -60.03
C SER A 401 18.11 46.89 -61.49
N GLU A 402 17.96 45.60 -61.77
CA GLU A 402 17.59 45.06 -63.09
C GLU A 402 16.07 44.96 -63.29
N GLY A 403 15.30 45.19 -62.22
CA GLY A 403 13.84 45.19 -62.24
C GLY A 403 13.18 43.87 -61.86
N TRP A 404 13.94 42.85 -61.44
CA TRP A 404 13.41 41.60 -60.92
C TRP A 404 12.92 41.75 -59.48
N LEU A 405 11.85 41.03 -59.13
CA LEU A 405 11.34 40.96 -57.77
C LEU A 405 12.16 39.95 -56.95
N GLN A 406 12.49 40.30 -55.71
CA GLN A 406 13.24 39.48 -54.76
C GLN A 406 12.43 39.26 -53.49
N ILE A 407 12.41 38.04 -52.99
CA ILE A 407 11.66 37.63 -51.79
C ILE A 407 12.59 37.66 -50.56
N ARG A 408 12.12 38.30 -49.49
CA ARG A 408 12.59 38.11 -48.11
C ARG A 408 11.66 37.11 -47.41
N TRP A 409 12.19 35.96 -47.02
CA TRP A 409 11.38 34.87 -46.46
C TRP A 409 10.93 35.09 -45.01
N ASP A 410 11.52 36.04 -44.29
CA ASP A 410 11.32 36.26 -42.85
C ASP A 410 9.84 36.43 -42.47
N ASP A 411 9.12 37.31 -43.16
CA ASP A 411 7.71 37.62 -42.88
C ASP A 411 6.81 36.38 -43.03
N MET A 412 7.02 35.58 -44.09
CA MET A 412 6.29 34.34 -44.33
C MET A 412 6.66 33.25 -43.32
N PHE A 413 7.94 33.17 -42.92
CA PHE A 413 8.42 32.22 -41.92
C PHE A 413 7.83 32.51 -40.52
N TYR A 414 7.80 33.78 -40.11
CA TYR A 414 7.18 34.16 -38.84
C TYR A 414 5.64 34.03 -38.88
N ALA A 415 5.00 34.24 -40.05
CA ALA A 415 3.59 33.93 -40.22
C ALA A 415 3.30 32.43 -40.05
N ALA A 416 4.16 31.55 -40.56
CA ALA A 416 4.01 30.10 -40.36
C ALA A 416 4.14 29.70 -38.90
N ILE A 417 5.05 30.33 -38.15
CA ILE A 417 5.17 30.13 -36.70
C ILE A 417 3.91 30.60 -35.96
N ASN A 418 3.31 31.72 -36.36
CA ASN A 418 2.05 32.19 -35.77
C ASN A 418 0.86 31.27 -36.12
N ALA A 419 0.75 30.83 -37.37
CA ALA A 419 -0.26 29.85 -37.79
C ALA A 419 -0.17 28.53 -36.99
N ILE A 420 1.06 28.06 -36.70
CA ILE A 420 1.27 26.87 -35.85
C ILE A 420 0.80 27.12 -34.40
N LYS A 421 1.04 28.31 -33.83
CA LYS A 421 0.54 28.67 -32.49
C LYS A 421 -0.99 28.71 -32.46
N GLU A 422 -1.61 29.33 -33.45
CA GLU A 422 -3.08 29.37 -33.59
C GLU A 422 -3.68 27.98 -33.74
N LEU A 423 -3.08 27.14 -34.59
CA LEU A 423 -3.52 25.76 -34.79
C LEU A 423 -3.37 24.95 -33.50
N ASN A 424 -2.25 25.08 -32.78
CA ASN A 424 -2.06 24.43 -31.49
C ASN A 424 -3.10 24.90 -30.45
N ALA A 425 -3.44 26.20 -30.41
CA ALA A 425 -4.49 26.71 -29.54
C ALA A 425 -5.88 26.12 -29.88
N LYS A 426 -6.22 26.03 -31.18
CA LYS A 426 -7.44 25.36 -31.66
C LYS A 426 -7.46 23.87 -31.29
N VAL A 427 -6.34 23.16 -31.45
CA VAL A 427 -6.20 21.74 -31.06
C VAL A 427 -6.35 21.55 -29.55
N CYS A 428 -5.74 22.40 -28.72
CA CYS A 428 -5.91 22.34 -27.27
C CYS A 428 -7.37 22.60 -26.83
N ALA A 429 -8.08 23.51 -27.50
CA ALA A 429 -9.50 23.74 -27.24
C ALA A 429 -10.34 22.50 -27.59
N ILE A 430 -10.17 21.95 -28.78
CA ILE A 430 -10.88 20.73 -29.23
C ILE A 430 -10.58 19.55 -28.28
N ALA A 431 -9.34 19.35 -27.85
CA ALA A 431 -8.98 18.29 -26.92
C ALA A 431 -9.65 18.44 -25.54
N LYS A 432 -9.82 19.68 -25.06
CA LYS A 432 -10.56 19.97 -23.83
C LYS A 432 -12.05 19.63 -24.00
N ASP A 433 -12.66 20.05 -25.10
CA ASP A 433 -14.09 19.82 -25.38
C ASP A 433 -14.40 18.32 -25.54
N VAL A 434 -13.54 17.57 -26.23
CA VAL A 434 -13.63 16.10 -26.33
C VAL A 434 -13.52 15.43 -24.96
N THR A 435 -12.63 15.91 -24.09
CA THR A 435 -12.46 15.38 -22.73
C THR A 435 -13.71 15.65 -21.87
N ALA A 436 -14.31 16.84 -21.98
CA ALA A 436 -15.53 17.20 -21.28
C ALA A 436 -16.74 16.36 -21.78
N LEU A 437 -16.91 16.25 -23.10
CA LEU A 437 -17.95 15.41 -23.70
C LEU A 437 -17.84 13.94 -23.28
N LYS A 438 -16.61 13.42 -23.18
CA LYS A 438 -16.38 12.05 -22.69
C LYS A 438 -16.82 11.90 -21.23
N ALA A 439 -16.47 12.84 -20.35
CA ALA A 439 -16.87 12.79 -18.94
C ALA A 439 -18.40 12.76 -18.79
N THR A 440 -19.13 13.60 -19.53
CA THR A 440 -20.61 13.58 -19.54
C THR A 440 -21.18 12.27 -20.11
N ALA A 441 -20.53 11.66 -21.10
CA ALA A 441 -20.93 10.35 -21.61
C ALA A 441 -20.71 9.22 -20.60
N ASP A 442 -19.60 9.26 -19.85
CA ASP A 442 -19.29 8.30 -18.78
C ASP A 442 -20.30 8.46 -17.61
N GLU A 443 -20.66 9.70 -17.23
CA GLU A 443 -21.72 10.00 -16.23
C GLU A 443 -23.10 9.48 -16.67
N HIS A 444 -23.51 9.74 -17.91
CA HIS A 444 -24.77 9.21 -18.46
C HIS A 444 -24.78 7.68 -18.49
N THR A 445 -23.66 7.03 -18.78
CA THR A 445 -23.53 5.57 -18.78
C THR A 445 -23.74 5.01 -17.38
N GLN A 446 -23.10 5.57 -16.36
CA GLN A 446 -23.30 5.17 -14.96
C GLN A 446 -24.73 5.39 -14.48
N ALA A 447 -25.37 6.49 -14.89
CA ALA A 447 -26.77 6.75 -14.56
C ALA A 447 -27.73 5.70 -15.18
N LEU A 448 -27.47 5.28 -16.42
CA LEU A 448 -28.23 4.21 -17.08
C LEU A 448 -28.02 2.85 -16.43
N GLU A 449 -26.79 2.49 -16.05
CA GLU A 449 -26.48 1.25 -15.30
C GLU A 449 -27.19 1.22 -13.94
N ALA A 450 -27.20 2.35 -13.21
CA ALA A 450 -27.92 2.47 -11.95
C ALA A 450 -29.44 2.30 -12.12
N GLN A 451 -30.03 2.94 -13.15
CA GLN A 451 -31.45 2.78 -13.47
C GLN A 451 -31.81 1.34 -13.86
N ALA A 452 -30.97 0.68 -14.67
CA ALA A 452 -31.17 -0.73 -15.05
C ALA A 452 -31.22 -1.63 -13.81
N LYS A 453 -30.29 -1.46 -12.86
CA LYS A 453 -30.27 -2.22 -11.61
C LYS A 453 -31.50 -1.97 -10.73
N THR A 454 -32.01 -0.74 -10.67
CA THR A 454 -33.28 -0.45 -9.97
C THR A 454 -34.47 -1.13 -10.63
N ILE A 455 -34.51 -1.17 -11.97
CA ILE A 455 -35.57 -1.87 -12.73
C ILE A 455 -35.50 -3.39 -12.47
N GLU A 456 -34.31 -4.01 -12.45
CA GLU A 456 -34.14 -5.42 -12.09
C GLU A 456 -34.65 -5.73 -10.68
N GLN A 457 -34.36 -4.87 -9.70
CA GLN A 457 -34.87 -5.00 -8.33
C GLN A 457 -36.41 -4.91 -8.29
N GLN A 458 -37.00 -3.93 -8.96
CA GLN A 458 -38.46 -3.78 -9.07
C GLN A 458 -39.11 -5.00 -9.74
N GLN A 459 -38.51 -5.55 -10.79
CA GLN A 459 -38.99 -6.78 -11.43
C GLN A 459 -38.95 -7.99 -10.49
N ALA A 460 -37.91 -8.12 -9.67
CA ALA A 460 -37.80 -9.19 -8.67
C ALA A 460 -38.86 -9.05 -7.56
N GLU A 461 -39.10 -7.82 -7.08
CA GLU A 461 -40.15 -7.53 -6.09
C GLU A 461 -41.56 -7.80 -6.63
N ILE A 462 -41.86 -7.35 -7.86
CA ILE A 462 -43.14 -7.62 -8.55
C ILE A 462 -43.37 -9.12 -8.69
N LYS A 463 -42.33 -9.89 -9.07
CA LYS A 463 -42.41 -11.35 -9.15
C LYS A 463 -42.72 -11.99 -7.79
N ALA A 464 -42.01 -11.59 -6.73
CA ALA A 464 -42.24 -12.11 -5.38
C ALA A 464 -43.64 -11.75 -4.84
N LEU A 465 -44.18 -10.58 -5.20
CA LEU A 465 -45.55 -10.18 -4.90
C LEU A 465 -46.58 -11.03 -5.66
N ALA A 466 -46.36 -11.30 -6.95
CA ALA A 466 -47.23 -12.17 -7.75
C ALA A 466 -47.32 -13.59 -7.17
N GLU A 467 -46.17 -14.21 -6.85
CA GLU A 467 -46.11 -15.53 -6.19
C GLU A 467 -46.80 -15.54 -4.81
N ARG A 468 -46.88 -14.39 -4.12
CA ARG A 468 -47.57 -14.26 -2.84
C ARG A 468 -49.08 -14.11 -3.01
N VAL A 469 -49.54 -13.41 -4.04
CA VAL A 469 -50.97 -13.29 -4.38
C VAL A 469 -51.53 -14.66 -4.79
N GLU A 470 -50.84 -15.39 -5.67
CA GLU A 470 -51.22 -16.74 -6.10
C GLU A 470 -51.42 -17.70 -4.91
N LYS A 471 -50.49 -17.69 -3.94
CA LYS A 471 -50.58 -18.48 -2.70
C LYS A 471 -51.76 -18.10 -1.80
N LEU A 472 -52.25 -16.85 -1.87
CA LEU A 472 -53.42 -16.39 -1.12
C LEU A 472 -54.73 -16.78 -1.83
N GLU A 473 -54.78 -16.67 -3.17
CA GLU A 473 -55.93 -17.12 -3.96
C GLU A 473 -56.17 -18.63 -3.84
N HIS A 474 -55.10 -19.43 -3.82
CA HIS A 474 -55.19 -20.88 -3.57
C HIS A 474 -55.63 -21.26 -2.15
N LYS A 475 -55.62 -20.32 -1.19
CA LYS A 475 -56.03 -20.56 0.21
C LYS A 475 -57.47 -20.13 0.49
N ASN A 476 -58.11 -19.43 -0.45
CA ASN A 476 -59.49 -18.95 -0.39
C ASN A 476 -60.44 -19.73 -1.33
N LYS A 477 -59.98 -20.86 -1.89
CA LYS A 477 -60.76 -21.87 -2.60
C LYS A 477 -60.80 -23.15 -1.77
#